data_AF-A0A349UL33-F1
#
_entry.id   AF-A0A349UL33-F1
#
_cell.length_a   1.000
_cell.length_b   1.000
_cell.length_c   1.000
_cell.angle_alpha   90.00
_cell.angle_beta   90.00
_cell.angle_gamma   90.00
#
_symmetry.space_group_name_H-M   'P 1'
#
loop_
_entity.id
_entity.type
_entity.pdbx_description
1 polymer ?
#
loop_
_entity_poly.entity_id
_entity_poly.type
_entity_poly.pdbx_seq_one_letter_code
_entity_poly.pdbx_strand_id
1 'polypeptide(L)'
;MKRNWKILVCRCVHAKKLCGDVEIFARTMMPCMEGMTIVDDLCALAAKRDRRLLALGEEPDLRVVACRPRAVRWMLRAAGVDRGGNVRYFDFHQPPEEEDLLAILGDGFLEPGRGRHIAHEGDWQGWFPVIDLDRCTGCKQCLNFCLFGVYALSGDGRVEVREPARCKPHCPACARVCPSLAIMFPKHGERPIDGDEVRPEDLARTDLRVDPRNVARGDVLKALRDRQRSWPDED
;
A
#
# COMPACT_ATOMS: atom_id res chain seq x y z
N MET A 1 8.81 -15.15 -29.76
CA MET A 1 7.88 -15.76 -28.80
C MET A 1 7.21 -14.62 -28.06
N LYS A 2 5.88 -14.49 -28.15
CA LYS A 2 5.16 -13.43 -27.44
C LYS A 2 5.33 -13.63 -25.92
N ARG A 3 5.68 -12.57 -25.20
CA ARG A 3 5.76 -12.59 -23.73
C ARG A 3 4.36 -12.79 -23.14
N ASN A 4 4.29 -13.58 -22.07
CA ASN A 4 3.04 -13.91 -21.38
C ASN A 4 2.90 -13.13 -20.05
N TRP A 5 3.51 -11.95 -19.94
CA TRP A 5 3.43 -11.11 -18.75
C TRP A 5 2.99 -9.69 -19.08
N LYS A 6 2.38 -9.01 -18.10
CA LYS A 6 2.00 -7.60 -18.15
C LYS A 6 2.69 -6.84 -17.04
N ILE A 7 2.94 -5.55 -17.28
CA ILE A 7 3.53 -4.65 -16.28
C ILE A 7 2.50 -3.58 -15.93
N LEU A 8 2.21 -3.43 -14.64
CA LEU A 8 1.39 -2.37 -14.09
C LEU A 8 2.30 -1.44 -13.28
N VAL A 9 2.36 -0.17 -13.66
CA VAL A 9 3.17 0.84 -12.96
C VAL A 9 2.25 1.89 -12.34
N CYS A 10 2.34 2.05 -11.03
CA CYS A 10 1.72 3.18 -10.33
C CYS A 10 2.65 4.39 -10.38
N ARG A 11 2.11 5.59 -10.58
CA ARG A 11 2.86 6.86 -10.45
C ARG A 11 2.62 7.58 -9.12
N CYS A 12 1.61 7.16 -8.36
CA CYS A 12 1.25 7.73 -7.06
C CYS A 12 1.19 9.27 -7.07
N VAL A 13 0.52 9.86 -8.06
CA VAL A 13 0.64 11.30 -8.37
C VAL A 13 0.25 12.24 -7.22
N HIS A 14 -0.56 11.76 -6.27
CA HIS A 14 -1.00 12.54 -5.10
C HIS A 14 -0.06 12.44 -3.90
N ALA A 15 0.31 11.22 -3.48
CA ALA A 15 1.06 11.00 -2.25
C ALA A 15 2.57 10.86 -2.46
N LYS A 16 3.02 10.76 -3.72
CA LYS A 16 4.43 10.74 -4.14
C LYS A 16 5.28 9.76 -3.33
N LYS A 17 4.77 8.53 -3.21
CA LYS A 17 5.40 7.45 -2.42
C LYS A 17 6.47 6.66 -3.14
N LEU A 18 6.86 7.09 -4.32
CA LEU A 18 7.79 6.38 -5.20
C LEU A 18 9.03 7.22 -5.38
N CYS A 19 10.17 6.56 -5.55
CA CYS A 19 11.42 7.20 -5.94
C CYS A 19 11.29 7.82 -7.35
N GLY A 20 12.19 8.75 -7.68
CA GLY A 20 12.17 9.45 -8.98
C GLY A 20 12.31 8.52 -10.18
N ASP A 21 12.91 7.34 -9.99
CA ASP A 21 13.17 6.37 -11.05
C ASP A 21 11.89 5.81 -11.65
N VAL A 22 10.77 5.79 -10.92
CA VAL A 22 9.49 5.33 -11.47
C VAL A 22 9.03 6.21 -12.65
N GLU A 23 9.26 7.52 -12.59
CA GLU A 23 8.88 8.45 -13.65
C GLU A 23 9.78 8.28 -14.87
N ILE A 24 11.08 8.03 -14.65
CA ILE A 24 12.05 7.74 -15.71
C ILE A 24 11.69 6.40 -16.39
N PHE A 25 11.40 5.37 -15.59
CA PHE A 25 10.98 4.06 -16.05
C PHE A 25 9.68 4.16 -16.86
N ALA A 26 8.65 4.80 -16.32
CA ALA A 26 7.37 4.99 -16.99
C ALA A 26 7.53 5.72 -18.33
N ARG A 27 8.27 6.83 -18.37
CA ARG A 27 8.46 7.64 -19.58
C ARG A 27 9.28 6.92 -20.65
N THR A 28 10.33 6.21 -20.25
CA THR A 28 11.22 5.50 -21.17
C THR A 28 10.54 4.28 -21.79
N MET A 29 9.75 3.56 -20.98
CA MET A 29 9.21 2.26 -21.38
C MET A 29 7.83 2.34 -22.05
N MET A 30 7.00 3.32 -21.68
CA MET A 30 5.65 3.47 -22.24
C MET A 30 5.59 3.51 -23.78
N PRO A 31 6.47 4.24 -24.50
CA PRO A 31 6.40 4.33 -25.96
C PRO A 31 6.76 3.02 -26.69
N CYS A 32 7.37 2.07 -25.98
CA CYS A 32 8.05 0.92 -26.57
C CYS A 32 7.53 -0.43 -26.04
N MET A 33 6.49 -0.45 -25.20
CA MET A 33 5.97 -1.68 -24.59
C MET A 33 4.43 -1.78 -24.58
N GLU A 34 3.88 -2.61 -25.48
CA GLU A 34 2.43 -2.89 -25.58
C GLU A 34 1.84 -3.54 -24.30
N GLY A 35 2.66 -4.30 -23.56
CA GLY A 35 2.26 -4.99 -22.33
C GLY A 35 2.25 -4.13 -21.06
N MET A 36 2.56 -2.84 -21.17
CA MET A 36 2.68 -1.93 -20.03
C MET A 36 1.39 -1.14 -19.82
N THR A 37 0.93 -1.05 -18.58
CA THR A 37 -0.14 -0.15 -18.15
C THR A 37 0.38 0.75 -17.05
N ILE A 38 0.25 2.06 -17.23
CA ILE A 38 0.60 3.08 -16.24
C ILE A 38 -0.68 3.64 -15.64
N VAL A 39 -0.71 3.77 -14.32
CA VAL A 39 -1.85 4.34 -13.58
C VAL A 39 -1.38 5.50 -12.71
N ASP A 40 -2.15 6.59 -12.70
CA ASP A 40 -1.79 7.75 -11.87
C ASP A 40 -1.98 7.47 -10.37
N ASP A 41 -3.03 6.73 -10.00
CA ASP A 41 -3.34 6.40 -8.62
C ASP A 41 -3.92 4.98 -8.48
N LEU A 42 -3.04 4.02 -8.19
CA LEU A 42 -3.44 2.62 -7.98
C LEU A 42 -4.38 2.46 -6.77
N CYS A 43 -4.24 3.30 -5.74
CA CYS A 43 -5.09 3.22 -4.55
C CYS A 43 -6.55 3.55 -4.90
N ALA A 44 -6.77 4.63 -5.66
CA ALA A 44 -8.10 5.03 -6.10
C ALA A 44 -8.77 3.96 -6.98
N LEU A 45 -8.02 3.36 -7.92
CA LEU A 45 -8.53 2.29 -8.78
C LEU A 45 -8.88 1.02 -7.99
N ALA A 46 -8.01 0.62 -7.06
CA ALA A 46 -8.23 -0.56 -6.22
C ALA A 46 -9.47 -0.41 -5.33
N ALA A 47 -9.62 0.76 -4.68
CA ALA A 47 -10.79 1.02 -3.84
C ALA A 47 -12.11 1.03 -4.62
N LYS A 48 -12.10 1.52 -5.86
CA LYS A 48 -13.27 1.51 -6.76
C LYS A 48 -13.51 0.16 -7.44
N ARG A 49 -12.60 -0.82 -7.28
CA ARG A 49 -12.59 -2.09 -8.02
C ARG A 49 -12.74 -1.86 -9.53
N ASP A 50 -11.94 -0.93 -10.06
CA ASP A 50 -12.02 -0.52 -11.47
C ASP A 50 -11.88 -1.72 -12.41
N ARG A 51 -12.79 -1.83 -13.38
CA ARG A 51 -12.85 -2.97 -14.32
C ARG A 51 -11.57 -3.12 -15.15
N ARG A 52 -10.89 -2.01 -15.46
CA ARG A 52 -9.61 -2.02 -16.20
C ARG A 52 -8.51 -2.64 -15.35
N LEU A 53 -8.51 -2.36 -14.04
CA LEU A 53 -7.56 -2.93 -13.10
C LEU A 53 -7.84 -4.43 -12.86
N LEU A 54 -9.11 -4.81 -12.72
CA LEU A 54 -9.50 -6.22 -12.60
C LEU A 54 -9.07 -7.05 -13.81
N ALA A 55 -9.22 -6.52 -15.03
CA ALA A 55 -8.80 -7.20 -16.26
C ALA A 55 -7.29 -7.52 -16.27
N LEU A 56 -6.45 -6.68 -15.67
CA LEU A 56 -5.01 -6.95 -15.54
C LEU A 56 -4.71 -8.11 -14.60
N GLY A 57 -5.56 -8.35 -13.60
CA GLY A 57 -5.41 -9.47 -12.65
C GLY A 57 -5.74 -10.84 -13.24
N GLU A 58 -6.44 -10.88 -14.38
CA GLU A 58 -6.73 -12.12 -15.12
C GLU A 58 -5.58 -12.54 -16.04
N GLU A 59 -4.55 -11.69 -16.19
CA GLU A 59 -3.35 -12.00 -16.95
C GLU A 59 -2.46 -13.01 -16.19
N PRO A 60 -1.79 -13.93 -16.89
CA PRO A 60 -1.10 -15.05 -16.25
C PRO A 60 0.13 -14.66 -15.42
N ASP A 61 0.73 -13.51 -15.68
CA ASP A 61 1.87 -12.98 -14.93
C ASP A 61 1.83 -11.44 -14.92
N LEU A 62 1.34 -10.87 -13.84
CA LEU A 62 1.24 -9.43 -13.62
C LEU A 62 2.38 -8.95 -12.72
N ARG A 63 3.21 -8.07 -13.26
CA ARG A 63 4.31 -7.41 -12.54
C ARG A 63 3.86 -6.02 -12.11
N VAL A 64 3.72 -5.80 -10.82
CA VAL A 64 3.23 -4.56 -10.24
C VAL A 64 4.41 -3.76 -9.68
N VAL A 65 4.69 -2.63 -10.32
CA VAL A 65 5.66 -1.62 -9.88
C VAL A 65 4.90 -0.55 -9.13
N ALA A 66 5.08 -0.49 -7.81
CA ALA A 66 4.34 0.41 -6.94
C ALA A 66 5.13 0.72 -5.65
N CYS A 67 4.46 1.23 -4.62
CA CYS A 67 5.09 1.44 -3.32
C CYS A 67 5.23 0.11 -2.57
N ARG A 68 5.35 0.18 -1.23
CA ARG A 68 5.57 -0.97 -0.33
C ARG A 68 4.77 -2.24 -0.72
N PRO A 69 5.45 -3.35 -1.07
CA PRO A 69 4.81 -4.57 -1.56
C PRO A 69 3.73 -5.15 -0.64
N ARG A 70 3.96 -5.14 0.67
CA ARG A 70 3.00 -5.64 1.66
C ARG A 70 1.66 -4.90 1.60
N ALA A 71 1.69 -3.57 1.50
CA ALA A 71 0.46 -2.78 1.33
C ALA A 71 -0.20 -3.02 -0.03
N VAL A 72 0.58 -3.01 -1.12
CA VAL A 72 0.05 -3.16 -2.48
C VAL A 72 -0.58 -4.55 -2.68
N ARG A 73 0.06 -5.59 -2.18
CA ARG A 73 -0.44 -6.98 -2.22
C ARG A 73 -1.82 -7.09 -1.61
N TRP A 74 -1.97 -6.67 -0.36
CA TRP A 74 -3.25 -6.78 0.34
C TRP A 74 -4.32 -5.86 -0.23
N MET A 75 -3.94 -4.70 -0.76
CA MET A 75 -4.84 -3.81 -1.47
C MET A 75 -5.39 -4.45 -2.75
N LEU A 76 -4.54 -5.06 -3.57
CA LEU A 76 -4.95 -5.74 -4.80
C LEU A 76 -5.75 -7.01 -4.53
N ARG A 77 -5.44 -7.76 -3.47
CA ARG A 77 -6.27 -8.88 -3.02
C ARG A 77 -7.67 -8.44 -2.59
N ALA A 78 -7.77 -7.39 -1.78
CA ALA A 78 -9.06 -6.83 -1.35
C ALA A 78 -9.89 -6.25 -2.52
N ALA A 79 -9.21 -5.78 -3.57
CA ALA A 79 -9.85 -5.33 -4.80
C ALA A 79 -10.31 -6.49 -5.71
N GLY A 80 -9.81 -7.71 -5.50
CA GLY A 80 -10.08 -8.88 -6.35
C GLY A 80 -9.15 -9.04 -7.55
N VAL A 81 -8.03 -8.32 -7.58
CA VAL A 81 -7.03 -8.34 -8.66
C VAL A 81 -6.03 -9.48 -8.47
N ASP A 82 -5.50 -9.64 -7.25
CA ASP A 82 -4.63 -10.76 -6.90
C ASP A 82 -5.45 -11.86 -6.23
N ARG A 83 -5.42 -13.07 -6.80
CA ARG A 83 -6.10 -14.26 -6.29
C ARG A 83 -5.14 -15.35 -5.79
N GLY A 84 -3.85 -15.04 -5.65
CA GLY A 84 -2.90 -15.87 -4.90
C GLY A 84 -1.79 -16.58 -5.69
N GLY A 85 -1.40 -16.12 -6.88
CA GLY A 85 -0.28 -16.80 -7.58
C GLY A 85 0.35 -16.09 -8.79
N ASN A 86 -0.37 -15.16 -9.42
CA ASN A 86 0.05 -14.61 -10.71
C ASN A 86 0.59 -13.18 -10.63
N VAL A 87 0.80 -12.64 -9.42
CA VAL A 87 1.19 -11.24 -9.23
C VAL A 87 2.52 -11.14 -8.51
N ARG A 88 3.47 -10.41 -9.11
CA ARG A 88 4.76 -10.07 -8.52
C ARG A 88 4.79 -8.59 -8.20
N TYR A 89 5.34 -8.24 -7.04
CA TYR A 89 5.35 -6.87 -6.53
C TYR A 89 6.79 -6.38 -6.43
N PHE A 90 7.06 -5.19 -6.97
CA PHE A 90 8.37 -4.57 -6.98
C PHE A 90 8.29 -3.23 -6.23
N ASP A 91 9.12 -3.07 -5.19
CA ASP A 91 9.13 -1.88 -4.34
C ASP A 91 9.88 -0.74 -5.02
N PHE A 92 9.15 0.27 -5.48
CA PHE A 92 9.72 1.52 -6.00
C PHE A 92 9.58 2.66 -5.00
N HIS A 93 9.27 2.38 -3.73
CA HIS A 93 9.40 3.39 -2.66
C HIS A 93 10.86 3.83 -2.50
N GLN A 94 11.81 2.92 -2.74
CA GLN A 94 13.24 3.19 -2.80
C GLN A 94 13.73 2.97 -4.24
N PRO A 95 14.91 3.50 -4.62
CA PRO A 95 15.53 3.15 -5.89
C PRO A 95 15.60 1.61 -6.04
N PRO A 96 15.12 1.04 -7.16
CA PRO A 96 15.21 -0.39 -7.39
C PRO A 96 16.66 -0.80 -7.64
N GLU A 97 17.01 -2.04 -7.27
CA GLU A 97 18.30 -2.61 -7.63
C GLU A 97 18.28 -3.11 -9.09
N GLU A 98 19.44 -3.41 -9.66
CA GLU A 98 19.55 -3.90 -11.04
C GLU A 98 18.77 -5.22 -11.23
N GLU A 99 18.82 -6.11 -10.25
CA GLU A 99 18.10 -7.37 -10.24
C GLU A 99 16.58 -7.18 -10.29
N ASP A 100 16.06 -6.12 -9.65
CA ASP A 100 14.63 -5.79 -9.70
C ASP A 100 14.24 -5.37 -11.12
N LEU A 101 15.04 -4.52 -11.77
CA LEU A 101 14.80 -4.09 -13.15
C LEU A 101 14.84 -5.27 -14.12
N LEU A 102 15.82 -6.17 -13.97
CA LEU A 102 15.90 -7.40 -14.74
C LEU A 102 14.70 -8.31 -14.48
N ALA A 103 14.24 -8.44 -13.24
CA ALA A 103 13.06 -9.24 -12.91
C ALA A 103 11.75 -8.61 -13.45
N ILE A 104 11.66 -7.28 -13.53
CA ILE A 104 10.51 -6.53 -14.08
C ILE A 104 10.47 -6.62 -15.60
N LEU A 105 11.61 -6.54 -16.28
CA LEU A 105 11.69 -6.53 -17.72
C LEU A 105 11.81 -7.94 -18.31
N GLY A 106 12.44 -8.84 -17.57
CA GLY A 106 12.79 -10.22 -17.92
C GLY A 106 13.65 -10.35 -19.19
N ASP A 107 14.03 -11.59 -19.50
CA ASP A 107 14.86 -11.89 -20.67
C ASP A 107 14.03 -11.79 -21.96
N GLY A 108 14.45 -10.97 -22.91
CA GLY A 108 13.82 -10.87 -24.24
C GLY A 108 13.58 -9.45 -24.76
N PHE A 109 13.30 -9.36 -26.06
CA PHE A 109 12.98 -8.11 -26.73
C PHE A 109 11.59 -7.63 -26.34
N LEU A 110 11.47 -6.33 -26.06
CA LEU A 110 10.19 -5.66 -25.90
C LEU A 110 9.44 -5.70 -27.22
N GLU A 111 8.20 -6.20 -27.20
CA GLU A 111 7.32 -6.07 -28.36
C GLU A 111 7.07 -4.57 -28.59
N PRO A 112 7.47 -4.01 -29.75
CA PRO A 112 7.29 -2.60 -30.02
C PRO A 112 5.80 -2.27 -30.00
N GLY A 113 5.41 -1.35 -29.13
CA GLY A 113 4.03 -0.90 -29.02
C GLY A 113 3.88 0.16 -27.96
N ARG A 114 2.70 0.77 -27.89
CA ARG A 114 2.43 1.86 -26.94
C ARG A 114 1.69 1.29 -25.73
N GLY A 115 2.27 1.47 -24.55
CA GLY A 115 1.62 1.14 -23.28
C GLY A 115 0.37 1.97 -23.05
N ARG A 116 -0.53 1.45 -22.20
CA ARG A 116 -1.77 2.12 -21.81
C ARG A 116 -1.53 3.08 -20.65
N HIS A 117 -2.24 4.20 -20.62
CA HIS A 117 -2.32 5.08 -19.46
C HIS A 117 -3.75 5.15 -18.93
N ILE A 118 -3.91 5.04 -17.61
CA ILE A 118 -5.15 5.24 -16.89
C ILE A 118 -4.96 6.44 -15.97
N ALA A 119 -5.54 7.57 -16.38
CA ALA A 119 -5.50 8.80 -15.61
C ALA A 119 -6.35 8.71 -14.34
N HIS A 120 -6.02 9.53 -13.34
CA HIS A 120 -6.87 9.69 -12.15
C HIS A 120 -8.19 10.39 -12.51
N GLU A 121 -9.29 9.95 -11.91
CA GLU A 121 -10.63 10.51 -12.13
C GLU A 121 -11.27 10.92 -10.79
N GLY A 122 -11.63 12.20 -10.69
CA GLY A 122 -12.26 12.83 -9.51
C GLY A 122 -11.25 13.49 -8.55
N ASP A 123 -11.76 13.95 -7.40
CA ASP A 123 -10.94 14.64 -6.39
C ASP A 123 -10.48 13.73 -5.24
N TRP A 124 -11.04 12.51 -5.17
CA TRP A 124 -10.75 11.60 -4.07
C TRP A 124 -9.42 10.89 -4.26
N GLN A 125 -8.42 11.34 -3.49
CA GLN A 125 -7.02 10.89 -3.57
C GLN A 125 -6.76 9.49 -3.00
N GLY A 126 -7.75 8.58 -2.98
CA GLY A 126 -7.55 7.18 -2.61
C GLY A 126 -6.94 6.97 -1.21
N TRP A 127 -7.33 7.77 -0.22
CA TRP A 127 -6.97 7.55 1.18
C TRP A 127 -7.93 6.54 1.84
N PHE A 128 -7.45 5.36 2.16
CA PHE A 128 -8.22 4.32 2.87
C PHE A 128 -7.30 3.28 3.53
N PRO A 129 -7.76 2.58 4.57
CA PRO A 129 -6.99 1.52 5.19
C PRO A 129 -6.94 0.26 4.32
N VAL A 130 -5.85 -0.50 4.43
CA VAL A 130 -5.65 -1.83 3.85
C VAL A 130 -5.38 -2.81 4.99
N ILE A 131 -5.96 -4.02 4.93
CA ILE A 131 -5.81 -5.04 5.97
C ILE A 131 -4.84 -6.12 5.50
N ASP A 132 -3.76 -6.28 6.24
CA ASP A 132 -2.83 -7.41 6.14
C ASP A 132 -3.43 -8.64 6.82
N LEU A 133 -3.98 -9.57 6.03
CA LEU A 133 -4.63 -10.76 6.59
C LEU A 133 -3.64 -11.81 7.12
N ASP A 134 -2.35 -11.74 6.78
CA ASP A 134 -1.34 -12.62 7.39
C ASP A 134 -1.10 -12.23 8.86
N ARG A 135 -1.32 -10.95 9.20
CA ARG A 135 -1.13 -10.41 10.57
C ARG A 135 -2.43 -10.17 11.33
N CYS A 136 -3.56 -10.09 10.65
CA CYS A 136 -4.84 -9.80 11.29
C CYS A 136 -5.28 -10.96 12.19
N THR A 137 -5.41 -10.70 13.49
CA THR A 137 -5.86 -11.70 14.47
C THR A 137 -7.39 -11.73 14.64
N GLY A 138 -8.13 -10.92 13.88
CA GLY A 138 -9.59 -10.84 14.01
C GLY A 138 -10.08 -10.17 15.30
N CYS A 139 -9.25 -9.38 15.99
CA CYS A 139 -9.60 -8.72 17.26
C CYS A 139 -10.70 -7.64 17.16
N LYS A 140 -11.05 -7.20 15.93
CA LYS A 140 -12.11 -6.22 15.62
C LYS A 140 -11.93 -4.81 16.23
N GLN A 141 -10.75 -4.49 16.78
CA GLN A 141 -10.51 -3.15 17.32
C GLN A 141 -10.64 -2.04 16.27
N CYS A 142 -10.19 -2.28 15.04
CA CYS A 142 -10.34 -1.32 13.93
C CYS A 142 -11.80 -1.01 13.59
N LEU A 143 -12.68 -2.02 13.65
CA LEU A 143 -14.12 -1.89 13.45
C LEU A 143 -14.73 -1.00 14.54
N ASN A 144 -14.42 -1.27 15.80
CA ASN A 144 -14.96 -0.51 16.95
C ASN A 144 -14.41 0.91 17.03
N PHE A 145 -13.17 1.13 16.58
CA PHE A 145 -12.53 2.44 16.62
C PHE A 145 -13.02 3.38 15.51
N CYS A 146 -13.40 2.84 14.35
CA CYS A 146 -13.74 3.66 13.20
C CYS A 146 -15.13 4.27 13.30
N LEU A 147 -15.21 5.57 13.58
CA LEU A 147 -16.47 6.33 13.63
C LEU A 147 -17.08 6.63 12.25
N PHE A 148 -16.34 6.38 11.17
CA PHE A 148 -16.75 6.75 9.81
C PHE A 148 -17.40 5.60 9.03
N GLY A 149 -17.56 4.42 9.64
CA GLY A 149 -18.21 3.27 9.00
C GLY A 149 -17.43 2.73 7.80
N VAL A 150 -16.10 2.76 7.85
CA VAL A 150 -15.21 2.23 6.79
C VAL A 150 -15.24 0.70 6.75
N TYR A 151 -15.36 0.07 7.92
CA TYR A 151 -15.27 -1.37 8.08
C TYR A 151 -16.64 -2.03 8.23
N ALA A 152 -16.72 -3.30 7.82
CA ALA A 152 -17.85 -4.19 8.10
C ALA A 152 -17.34 -5.59 8.46
N LEU A 153 -18.23 -6.44 9.00
CA LEU A 153 -17.96 -7.87 9.12
C LEU A 153 -18.42 -8.60 7.86
N SER A 154 -17.59 -9.51 7.37
CA SER A 154 -17.95 -10.48 6.34
C SER A 154 -18.89 -11.57 6.89
N GLY A 155 -19.41 -12.42 6.00
CA GLY A 155 -20.26 -13.55 6.40
C GLY A 155 -19.58 -14.56 7.32
N ASP A 156 -18.25 -14.69 7.24
CA ASP A 156 -17.43 -15.53 8.13
C ASP A 156 -16.86 -14.77 9.34
N GLY A 157 -17.33 -13.53 9.58
CA GLY A 157 -17.00 -12.75 10.78
C GLY A 157 -15.61 -12.08 10.76
N ARG A 158 -14.95 -12.01 9.61
CA ARG A 158 -13.71 -11.26 9.40
C ARG A 158 -14.01 -9.77 9.17
N VAL A 159 -13.09 -8.90 9.55
CA VAL A 159 -13.22 -7.46 9.25
C VAL A 159 -12.78 -7.19 7.82
N GLU A 160 -13.60 -6.47 7.06
CA GLU A 160 -13.31 -6.01 5.71
C GLU A 160 -13.45 -4.50 5.60
N VAL A 161 -12.71 -3.89 4.68
CA VAL A 161 -12.88 -2.48 4.30
C VAL A 161 -14.01 -2.39 3.27
N ARG A 162 -15.20 -2.01 3.73
CA ARG A 162 -16.41 -2.00 2.92
C ARG A 162 -16.65 -0.66 2.23
N GLU A 163 -16.33 0.43 2.92
CA GLU A 163 -16.59 1.80 2.48
C GLU A 163 -15.29 2.63 2.53
N PRO A 164 -14.31 2.34 1.65
CA PRO A 164 -12.99 2.97 1.69
C PRO A 164 -13.07 4.51 1.59
N ALA A 165 -13.99 5.03 0.77
CA ALA A 165 -14.19 6.47 0.57
C ALA A 165 -14.71 7.22 1.80
N ARG A 166 -15.26 6.51 2.80
CA ARG A 166 -15.67 7.13 4.08
C ARG A 166 -14.50 7.40 5.02
N CYS A 167 -13.31 6.89 4.73
CA CYS A 167 -12.17 7.14 5.59
C CYS A 167 -11.83 8.63 5.59
N LYS A 168 -11.81 9.25 6.78
CA LYS A 168 -11.37 10.63 6.94
C LYS A 168 -9.92 10.76 6.42
N PRO A 169 -9.64 11.66 5.45
CA PRO A 169 -8.29 11.86 4.94
C PRO A 169 -7.28 12.09 6.07
N HIS A 170 -6.11 11.46 5.94
CA HIS A 170 -4.99 11.55 6.89
C HIS A 170 -5.28 11.03 8.31
N CYS A 171 -6.35 10.24 8.53
CA CYS A 171 -6.60 9.58 9.80
C CYS A 171 -6.02 8.15 9.82
N PRO A 172 -4.92 7.87 10.55
CA PRO A 172 -4.34 6.52 10.68
C PRO A 172 -4.75 5.83 11.98
N ALA A 173 -5.80 6.30 12.67
CA ALA A 173 -6.03 5.94 14.06
C ALA A 173 -6.33 4.44 14.25
N CYS A 174 -7.06 3.80 13.32
CA CYS A 174 -7.26 2.36 13.30
C CYS A 174 -5.96 1.55 13.15
N ALA A 175 -4.95 2.10 12.46
CA ALA A 175 -3.62 1.49 12.36
C ALA A 175 -2.85 1.56 13.68
N ARG A 176 -2.97 2.68 14.40
CA ARG A 176 -2.27 2.89 15.68
C ARG A 176 -2.82 2.04 16.82
N VAL A 177 -4.09 1.66 16.77
CA VAL A 177 -4.72 0.79 17.78
C VAL A 177 -4.61 -0.69 17.43
N CYS A 178 -4.24 -1.06 16.20
CA CYS A 178 -4.16 -2.46 15.81
C CYS A 178 -2.99 -3.16 16.53
N PRO A 179 -3.25 -4.13 17.44
CA PRO A 179 -2.20 -4.74 18.25
C PRO A 179 -1.21 -5.57 17.43
N SER A 180 -1.66 -6.11 16.29
CA SER A 180 -0.81 -6.91 15.40
C SER A 180 -0.21 -6.11 14.24
N LEU A 181 -0.44 -4.78 14.20
CA LEU A 181 0.03 -3.89 13.12
C LEU A 181 -0.44 -4.35 11.73
N ALA A 182 -1.65 -4.89 11.65
CA ALA A 182 -2.24 -5.42 10.42
C ALA A 182 -2.92 -4.35 9.54
N ILE A 183 -3.25 -3.18 10.09
CA ILE A 183 -3.90 -2.11 9.32
C ILE A 183 -2.82 -1.17 8.77
N MET A 184 -2.84 -0.95 7.47
CA MET A 184 -1.91 -0.10 6.74
C MET A 184 -2.64 1.00 5.99
N PHE A 185 -1.93 2.05 5.61
CA PHE A 185 -2.36 3.12 4.74
C PHE A 185 -1.22 3.37 3.74
N PRO A 186 -1.31 2.91 2.48
CA PRO A 186 -0.21 3.00 1.51
C PRO A 186 0.32 4.44 1.29
N LYS A 187 -0.52 5.44 1.58
CA LYS A 187 -0.21 6.86 1.45
C LYS A 187 0.28 7.52 2.75
N HIS A 188 0.39 6.79 3.86
CA HIS A 188 0.91 7.32 5.12
C HIS A 188 2.45 7.49 5.07
N GLY A 189 3.00 8.40 5.88
CA GLY A 189 4.45 8.72 5.88
C GLY A 189 5.28 7.93 6.90
N GLU A 190 4.64 7.35 7.90
CA GLU A 190 5.31 6.61 8.99
C GLU A 190 5.26 5.11 8.75
N ARG A 191 6.41 4.44 8.94
CA ARG A 191 6.49 2.97 9.04
C ARG A 191 5.98 2.45 10.41
N PRO A 192 5.43 1.24 10.48
CA PRO A 192 5.07 0.36 9.36
C PRO A 192 3.65 0.64 8.82
N ILE A 193 3.05 1.79 9.15
CA ILE A 193 1.68 2.16 8.74
C ILE A 193 1.62 2.34 7.21
N ASP A 194 2.67 2.84 6.58
CA ASP A 194 2.80 2.97 5.12
C ASP A 194 2.81 1.62 4.37
N GLY A 195 2.92 0.50 5.10
CA GLY A 195 3.04 -0.84 4.54
C GLY A 195 4.46 -1.37 4.48
N ASP A 196 5.44 -0.71 5.11
CA ASP A 196 6.76 -1.30 5.32
C ASP A 196 6.67 -2.59 6.17
N GLU A 197 7.73 -3.39 6.14
CA GLU A 197 7.82 -4.62 6.94
C GLU A 197 7.80 -4.31 8.43
N VAL A 198 7.05 -5.13 9.19
CA VAL A 198 6.91 -4.96 10.64
C VAL A 198 8.14 -5.52 11.34
N ARG A 199 8.80 -4.69 12.14
CA ARG A 199 9.98 -5.08 12.91
C ARG A 199 9.61 -5.37 14.37
N PRO A 200 10.44 -6.11 15.13
CA PRO A 200 10.21 -6.36 16.55
C PRO A 200 10.00 -5.08 17.37
N GLU A 201 10.71 -4.00 17.04
CA GLU A 201 10.60 -2.71 17.73
C GLU A 201 9.23 -2.05 17.55
N ASP A 202 8.59 -2.24 16.40
CA ASP A 202 7.26 -1.70 16.11
C ASP A 202 6.19 -2.36 16.99
N LEU A 203 6.34 -3.67 17.24
CA LEU A 203 5.45 -4.43 18.13
C LEU A 203 5.61 -3.98 19.58
N ALA A 204 6.85 -3.83 20.06
CA ALA A 204 7.12 -3.35 21.41
C ALA A 204 6.49 -1.96 21.67
N ARG A 205 6.56 -1.05 20.68
CA ARG A 205 5.89 0.27 20.77
C ARG A 205 4.37 0.16 20.83
N THR A 206 3.79 -0.89 20.26
CA THR A 206 2.34 -1.10 20.24
C THR A 206 1.85 -1.62 21.59
N ASP A 207 2.58 -2.56 22.20
CA ASP A 207 2.25 -3.10 23.53
C ASP A 207 2.19 -1.99 24.60
N LEU A 208 3.11 -1.02 24.53
CA LEU A 208 3.11 0.16 25.41
C LEU A 208 1.89 1.07 25.24
N ARG A 209 1.24 1.07 24.05
CA ARG A 209 0.06 1.90 23.77
C ARG A 209 -1.23 1.23 24.24
N VAL A 210 -1.32 -0.09 24.11
CA VAL A 210 -2.54 -0.85 24.39
C VAL A 210 -2.72 -1.10 25.89
N ASP A 211 -1.63 -1.23 26.66
CA ASP A 211 -1.69 -1.37 28.11
C ASP A 211 -0.88 -0.30 28.85
N PRO A 212 -1.53 0.77 29.37
CA PRO A 212 -0.88 1.80 30.16
C PRO A 212 -0.19 1.28 31.43
N ARG A 213 -0.59 0.10 31.94
CA ARG A 213 0.00 -0.51 33.15
C ARG A 213 1.36 -1.14 32.89
N ASN A 214 1.67 -1.45 31.63
CA ASN A 214 2.98 -1.93 31.21
C ASN A 214 3.99 -0.80 31.02
N VAL A 215 3.57 0.46 31.18
CA VAL A 215 4.47 1.60 31.13
C VAL A 215 4.94 1.92 32.55
N ALA A 216 6.22 1.67 32.83
CA ALA A 216 6.82 2.13 34.07
C ALA A 216 6.70 3.66 34.15
N ARG A 217 6.33 4.23 35.31
CA ARG A 217 6.17 5.70 35.49
C ARG A 217 7.39 6.51 35.03
N GLY A 218 8.60 5.93 35.10
CA GLY A 218 9.84 6.54 34.61
C GLY A 218 9.94 6.62 33.08
N ASP A 219 9.39 5.64 32.37
CA ASP A 219 9.42 5.57 30.90
C ASP A 219 8.44 6.54 30.26
N VAL A 220 7.29 6.82 30.90
CA VAL A 220 6.35 7.87 30.45
C VAL A 220 7.04 9.24 30.44
N LEU A 221 7.71 9.62 31.53
CA LEU A 221 8.37 10.91 31.66
C LEU A 221 9.60 11.03 30.75
N LYS A 222 10.27 9.92 30.44
CA LYS A 222 11.34 9.88 29.45
C LYS A 222 10.80 10.05 28.03
N ALA A 223 9.77 9.29 27.66
CA ALA A 223 9.11 9.40 26.36
C ALA A 223 8.53 10.80 26.10
N LEU A 224 7.96 11.46 27.11
CA LEU A 224 7.49 12.85 27.00
C LEU A 224 8.65 13.84 26.78
N ARG A 225 9.79 13.65 27.45
CA ARG A 225 10.99 14.49 27.27
C ARG A 225 11.64 14.29 25.90
N ASP A 226 11.72 13.06 25.41
CA ASP A 226 12.27 12.76 24.09
C ASP A 226 11.40 13.38 22.98
N ARG A 227 10.08 13.43 23.19
CA ARG A 227 9.12 14.08 22.28
C ARG A 227 9.19 15.60 22.31
N GLN A 228 9.49 16.20 23.46
CA GLN A 228 9.78 17.65 23.57
C GLN A 228 11.08 18.03 22.86
N ARG A 229 12.10 17.16 22.88
CA ARG A 229 13.38 17.39 22.20
C ARG A 229 13.32 17.24 20.68
N SER A 230 12.32 16.53 20.17
CA SER A 230 12.13 16.30 18.73
C SER A 230 11.21 17.34 18.07
N TRP A 231 10.79 18.39 18.79
CA TRP A 231 10.07 19.51 18.17
C TRP A 231 11.14 20.41 17.53
N PRO A 232 11.13 20.62 16.21
CA PRO A 232 12.01 21.63 15.61
C PRO A 232 11.62 22.98 16.19
N ASP A 233 12.61 23.74 16.69
CA ASP A 233 12.40 25.11 17.13
C ASP A 233 11.68 25.89 16.00
N GLU A 234 10.57 26.54 16.35
CA GLU A 234 9.88 27.45 15.44
C GLU A 234 10.76 28.70 15.29
N ASP A 235 11.52 28.77 14.20
CA ASP A 235 12.04 30.00 13.60
C ASP A 235 11.25 30.34 12.33
#